data_AF-A0A962A998-F1
#
_entry.id   AF-A0A962A998-F1
#
_cell.length_a   1.000
_cell.length_b   1.000
_cell.length_c   1.000
_cell.angle_alpha   90.00
_cell.angle_beta   90.00
_cell.angle_gamma   90.00
#
_symmetry.space_group_name_H-M   'P 1'
#
loop_
_entity.id
_entity.type
_entity.pdbx_description
1 polymer ?
#
loop_
_entity_poly.entity_id
_entity_poly.type
_entity_poly.pdbx_seq_one_letter_code
_entity_poly.pdbx_strand_id
1 'polypeptide(L)'
;MARMSIYVPDDLKGRMDDLESNWSAIAQVAFEREIRLHPKLTENEMQATIERLRASKKAQIDDVIQAGVEAGKKWAQDEAEYLDLTKVGRALEQKFAVKSTSKDEAGNETDTMRSFPKLSNGLLLSEAVAEGEHYEHGFCMGVLDVWKQVKAHLA
;
A
#
# COMPACT_ATOMS: atom_id res chain seq x y z
N MET A 1 -32.78 31.58 -7.23
CA MET A 1 -31.73 31.40 -8.26
C MET A 1 -30.44 31.97 -7.71
N ALA A 2 -29.34 31.23 -7.78
CA ALA A 2 -28.03 31.78 -7.41
C ALA A 2 -27.56 32.77 -8.48
N ARG A 3 -26.96 33.89 -8.07
CA ARG A 3 -26.37 34.89 -8.98
C ARG A 3 -24.87 34.94 -8.72
N MET A 4 -24.08 34.86 -9.79
CA MET A 4 -22.64 35.08 -9.74
C MET A 4 -22.24 36.13 -10.77
N SER A 5 -21.19 36.88 -10.43
CA SER A 5 -20.53 37.79 -11.36
C SER A 5 -19.20 37.18 -11.76
N ILE A 6 -18.92 37.13 -13.07
CA ILE A 6 -17.65 36.66 -13.62
C ILE A 6 -16.95 37.84 -14.29
N TYR A 7 -15.62 37.87 -14.19
CA TYR A 7 -14.81 38.82 -14.93
C TYR A 7 -14.50 38.25 -16.31
N VAL A 8 -14.70 39.06 -17.34
CA VAL A 8 -14.45 38.71 -18.74
C VAL A 8 -13.49 39.75 -19.30
N PRO A 9 -12.44 39.35 -20.04
CA PRO A 9 -11.57 40.30 -20.74
C PRO A 9 -12.35 41.25 -21.65
N ASP A 10 -11.90 42.51 -21.73
CA ASP A 10 -12.60 43.58 -22.47
C ASP A 10 -12.73 43.28 -23.97
N ASP A 11 -11.72 42.64 -24.57
CA ASP A 11 -11.74 42.21 -25.97
C ASP A 11 -12.81 41.16 -26.24
N LEU A 12 -12.98 40.21 -25.34
CA LEU A 12 -14.01 39.19 -25.40
C LEU A 12 -15.39 39.80 -25.17
N LYS A 13 -15.52 40.76 -24.24
CA LYS A 13 -16.77 41.48 -24.01
C LYS A 13 -17.22 42.25 -25.25
N GLY A 14 -16.30 42.92 -25.95
CA GLY A 14 -16.61 43.60 -27.21
C GLY A 14 -17.17 42.65 -28.26
N ARG A 15 -16.51 41.50 -28.47
CA ARG A 15 -17.00 40.45 -29.38
C ARG A 15 -18.34 39.85 -28.95
N MET A 16 -18.64 39.85 -27.65
CA MET A 16 -19.92 39.40 -27.13
C MET A 16 -21.05 40.40 -27.40
N ASP A 17 -20.76 41.71 -27.36
CA ASP A 17 -21.77 42.74 -27.64
C ASP A 17 -22.14 42.84 -29.12
N ASP A 18 -21.21 42.45 -30.01
CA ASP A 18 -21.47 42.35 -31.46
C ASP A 18 -22.49 41.25 -31.81
N LEU A 19 -22.70 40.28 -30.92
CA LEU A 19 -23.62 39.16 -31.12
C LEU A 19 -24.85 39.34 -30.23
N GLU A 20 -26.02 39.50 -30.83
CA GLU A 20 -27.29 39.62 -30.09
C GLU A 20 -27.73 38.22 -29.60
N SER A 21 -27.21 37.80 -28.45
CA SER A 21 -27.40 36.45 -27.90
C SER A 21 -27.62 36.45 -26.39
N ASN A 22 -28.31 35.42 -25.88
CA ASN A 22 -28.50 35.23 -24.45
C ASN A 22 -27.24 34.61 -23.82
N TRP A 23 -26.28 35.46 -23.45
CA TRP A 23 -25.01 35.06 -22.87
C TRP A 23 -25.14 34.24 -21.58
N SER A 24 -26.15 34.53 -20.75
CA SER A 24 -26.40 33.76 -19.52
C SER A 24 -26.79 32.32 -19.83
N ALA A 25 -27.62 32.09 -20.85
CA ALA A 25 -27.99 30.75 -21.29
C ALA A 25 -26.79 29.99 -21.90
N ILE A 26 -25.98 30.67 -22.72
CA ILE A 26 -24.75 30.09 -23.29
C ILE A 26 -23.76 29.72 -22.18
N ALA A 27 -23.54 30.61 -21.22
CA ALA A 27 -22.65 30.37 -20.09
C ALA A 27 -23.14 29.20 -19.23
N GLN A 28 -24.45 29.10 -18.97
CA GLN A 28 -25.03 27.96 -18.25
C GLN A 28 -24.72 26.63 -18.94
N VAL A 29 -24.95 26.54 -20.26
CA VAL A 29 -24.64 25.32 -21.03
C VAL A 29 -23.15 24.99 -20.98
N ALA A 30 -22.28 26.00 -21.08
CA ALA A 30 -20.83 25.81 -20.98
C ALA A 30 -20.41 25.30 -19.59
N PHE A 31 -20.95 25.89 -18.51
CA PHE A 31 -20.66 25.45 -17.14
C PHE A 31 -21.19 24.04 -16.86
N GLU A 32 -22.41 23.71 -17.30
CA GLU A 32 -22.95 22.36 -17.16
C GLU A 32 -22.11 21.32 -17.92
N ARG A 33 -21.66 21.67 -19.13
CA ARG A 33 -20.75 20.83 -19.90
C ARG A 33 -19.45 20.59 -19.14
N GLU A 34 -18.83 21.64 -18.61
CA GLU A 34 -17.57 21.52 -17.88
C GLU A 34 -17.74 20.70 -16.58
N ILE A 35 -18.81 20.92 -15.81
CA ILE A 35 -19.11 20.14 -14.61
C ILE A 35 -19.25 18.65 -14.94
N ARG A 36 -19.89 18.30 -16.07
CA ARG A 36 -20.02 16.90 -16.51
C ARG A 36 -18.70 16.28 -16.95
N LEU A 37 -17.74 17.08 -17.42
CA LEU A 37 -16.41 16.63 -17.81
C LEU A 37 -15.50 16.38 -16.59
N HIS A 38 -15.79 17.02 -15.46
CA HIS A 38 -15.07 16.82 -14.19
C HIS A 38 -15.99 16.20 -13.13
N PRO A 39 -16.47 14.96 -13.32
CA PRO A 39 -17.21 14.28 -12.28
C PRO A 39 -16.30 14.15 -11.07
N LYS A 40 -16.65 14.84 -9.98
CA LYS A 40 -16.05 14.53 -8.69
C LYS A 40 -16.52 13.14 -8.33
N LEU A 41 -15.57 12.22 -8.11
CA LEU A 41 -15.90 10.96 -7.45
C LEU A 41 -16.67 11.30 -6.18
N THR A 42 -17.86 10.75 -6.09
CA THR A 42 -18.65 10.86 -4.88
C THR A 42 -17.86 10.25 -3.73
N GLU A 43 -18.13 10.69 -2.50
CA GLU A 43 -17.49 10.12 -1.31
C GLU A 43 -17.64 8.59 -1.27
N ASN A 44 -18.79 8.08 -1.73
CA ASN A 44 -19.06 6.65 -1.88
C ASN A 44 -18.15 5.95 -2.91
N GLU A 45 -17.92 6.55 -4.08
CA GLU A 45 -17.04 5.98 -5.11
C GLU A 45 -15.57 6.00 -4.66
N MET A 46 -15.16 7.04 -3.92
CA MET A 46 -13.84 7.11 -3.33
C MET A 46 -13.64 6.04 -2.26
N GLN A 47 -14.63 5.85 -1.39
CA GLN A 47 -14.59 4.83 -0.34
C GLN A 47 -14.52 3.42 -0.94
N ALA A 48 -15.33 3.11 -1.97
CA ALA A 48 -15.26 1.85 -2.70
C ALA A 48 -13.88 1.62 -3.36
N THR A 49 -13.27 2.70 -3.89
CA THR A 49 -11.92 2.65 -4.46
C THR A 49 -10.88 2.32 -3.40
N ILE A 50 -10.96 2.95 -2.22
CA ILE A 50 -10.06 2.69 -1.09
C ILE A 50 -10.18 1.24 -0.61
N GLU A 51 -11.41 0.73 -0.47
CA GLU A 51 -11.65 -0.65 -0.01
C GLU A 51 -11.08 -1.68 -1.00
N ARG A 52 -11.31 -1.47 -2.30
CA ARG A 52 -10.71 -2.30 -3.36
C ARG A 52 -9.19 -2.28 -3.29
N LEU A 53 -8.57 -1.10 -3.12
CA LEU A 53 -7.12 -0.97 -3.04
C LEU A 53 -6.54 -1.63 -1.78
N ARG A 54 -7.23 -1.55 -0.64
CA ARG A 54 -6.85 -2.26 0.59
C ARG A 54 -6.89 -3.78 0.40
N ALA A 55 -7.93 -4.30 -0.24
CA ALA A 55 -8.05 -5.72 -0.55
C ALA A 55 -6.93 -6.18 -1.50
N SER A 56 -6.66 -5.40 -2.55
CA SER A 56 -5.56 -5.67 -3.49
C SER A 56 -4.20 -5.67 -2.80
N LYS A 57 -3.95 -4.71 -1.91
CA LYS A 57 -2.70 -4.62 -1.13
C LYS A 57 -2.52 -5.85 -0.24
N LYS A 58 -3.58 -6.28 0.45
CA LYS A 58 -3.53 -7.47 1.30
C LYS A 58 -3.17 -8.72 0.48
N ALA A 59 -3.82 -8.92 -0.66
CA ALA A 59 -3.54 -10.05 -1.54
C ALA A 59 -2.07 -10.05 -2.01
N GLN A 60 -1.54 -8.88 -2.40
CA GLN A 60 -0.15 -8.75 -2.81
C GLN A 60 0.84 -9.06 -1.69
N ILE A 61 0.55 -8.64 -0.44
CA ILE A 61 1.38 -8.97 0.72
C ILE A 61 1.40 -10.48 0.95
N ASP A 62 0.23 -11.13 0.89
CA ASP A 62 0.11 -12.58 1.06
C ASP A 62 0.93 -13.32 -0.03
N ASP A 63 0.86 -12.87 -1.29
CA ASP A 63 1.63 -13.43 -2.40
C ASP A 63 3.15 -13.27 -2.20
N VAL A 64 3.60 -12.10 -1.72
CA VAL A 64 5.03 -11.83 -1.46
C VAL A 64 5.55 -12.69 -0.31
N ILE A 65 4.77 -12.85 0.76
CA ILE A 65 5.12 -13.75 1.87
C ILE A 65 5.23 -15.18 1.36
N GLN A 66 4.26 -15.64 0.56
CA GLN A 66 4.25 -16.99 0.01
C GLN A 66 5.45 -17.25 -0.90
N ALA A 67 5.79 -16.30 -1.78
CA ALA A 67 6.99 -16.36 -2.61
C ALA A 67 8.27 -16.43 -1.77
N GLY A 68 8.32 -15.68 -0.66
CA GLY A 68 9.39 -15.78 0.33
C GLY A 68 9.48 -17.19 0.92
N VAL A 69 8.36 -17.75 1.40
CA VAL A 69 8.30 -19.11 1.98
C VAL A 69 8.84 -20.15 1.00
N GLU A 70 8.42 -20.10 -0.25
CA GLU A 70 8.87 -21.03 -1.28
C GLU A 70 10.37 -20.89 -1.56
N ALA A 71 10.88 -19.66 -1.65
CA ALA A 71 12.30 -19.41 -1.82
C ALA A 71 13.12 -19.90 -0.61
N GLY A 72 12.64 -19.70 0.61
CA GLY A 72 13.29 -20.17 1.84
C GLY A 72 13.35 -21.68 1.92
N LYS A 73 12.26 -22.36 1.54
CA LYS A 73 12.23 -23.83 1.45
C LYS A 73 13.21 -24.34 0.40
N LYS A 74 13.20 -23.73 -0.79
CA LYS A 74 14.08 -24.11 -1.88
C LYS A 74 15.55 -23.96 -1.50
N TRP A 75 15.93 -22.80 -0.94
CA TRP A 75 17.29 -22.57 -0.45
C TRP A 75 17.69 -23.63 0.59
N ALA A 76 16.82 -23.92 1.56
CA ALA A 76 17.10 -24.89 2.61
C ALA A 76 17.23 -26.34 2.09
N GLN A 77 16.58 -26.68 0.97
CA GLN A 77 16.59 -28.02 0.38
C GLN A 77 17.73 -28.22 -0.62
N ASP A 78 17.94 -27.23 -1.49
CA ASP A 78 18.78 -27.38 -2.68
C ASP A 78 20.19 -26.79 -2.49
N GLU A 79 20.34 -25.79 -1.62
CA GLU A 79 21.57 -24.99 -1.52
C GLU A 79 22.23 -25.04 -0.14
N ALA A 80 21.45 -25.12 0.94
CA ALA A 80 21.96 -25.03 2.29
C ALA A 80 22.68 -26.32 2.74
N GLU A 81 23.91 -26.18 3.21
CA GLU A 81 24.57 -27.26 3.93
C GLU A 81 24.00 -27.43 5.35
N TYR A 82 24.17 -28.62 5.93
CA TYR A 82 23.64 -28.93 7.27
C TYR A 82 24.09 -27.93 8.34
N LEU A 83 25.35 -27.46 8.27
CA LEU A 83 25.88 -26.47 9.22
C LEU A 83 25.22 -25.10 9.06
N ASP A 84 24.92 -24.69 7.83
CA ASP A 84 24.26 -23.42 7.55
C ASP A 84 22.80 -23.46 7.99
N LEU A 85 22.09 -24.54 7.66
CA LEU A 85 20.71 -24.74 8.08
C LEU A 85 20.59 -24.80 9.61
N THR A 86 21.55 -25.43 10.30
CA THR A 86 21.56 -25.50 11.78
C THR A 86 21.77 -24.11 12.39
N LYS A 87 22.71 -23.31 11.87
CA LYS A 87 22.99 -21.96 12.39
C LYS A 87 21.77 -21.05 12.18
N VAL A 88 21.22 -21.04 10.97
CA VAL A 88 20.07 -20.20 10.61
C VAL A 88 18.82 -20.67 11.37
N GLY A 89 18.53 -21.97 11.39
CA GLY A 89 17.38 -22.53 12.10
C GLY A 89 17.36 -22.20 13.59
N ARG A 90 18.50 -22.32 14.29
CA ARG A 90 18.62 -21.93 15.70
C ARG A 90 18.43 -20.44 15.93
N ALA A 91 19.03 -19.60 15.08
CA ALA A 91 18.86 -18.15 15.16
C ALA A 91 17.39 -17.73 14.94
N LEU A 92 16.69 -18.41 14.03
CA LEU A 92 15.27 -18.18 13.78
C LEU A 92 14.40 -18.64 14.95
N GLU A 93 14.63 -19.83 15.51
CA GLU A 93 13.91 -20.31 16.71
C GLU A 93 14.00 -19.28 17.85
N GLN A 94 15.18 -18.69 18.09
CA GLN A 94 15.36 -17.64 19.09
C GLN A 94 14.60 -16.35 18.76
N LYS A 95 14.71 -15.86 17.52
CA LYS A 95 14.01 -14.65 17.08
C LYS A 95 12.49 -14.78 17.20
N PHE A 96 11.94 -15.94 16.85
CA PHE A 96 10.49 -16.18 16.92
C PHE A 96 10.00 -16.50 18.34
N ALA A 97 10.80 -17.17 19.19
CA ALA A 97 10.45 -17.42 20.58
C ALA A 97 10.36 -16.14 21.42
N VAL A 98 11.25 -15.16 21.18
CA VAL A 98 11.24 -13.86 21.90
C VAL A 98 10.00 -13.02 21.53
N LYS A 99 9.47 -13.19 20.31
CA LYS A 99 8.31 -12.42 19.83
C LYS A 99 6.98 -12.92 20.41
N SER A 100 6.90 -14.18 20.88
CA SER A 100 5.69 -14.73 21.49
C SER A 100 5.49 -14.33 22.97
N THR A 101 6.54 -13.91 23.67
CA THR A 101 6.49 -13.66 25.13
C THR A 101 6.19 -12.21 25.51
N SER A 102 6.07 -11.29 24.55
CA SER A 102 5.79 -9.87 24.81
C SER A 102 4.34 -9.46 24.49
N LYS A 103 3.40 -10.41 24.45
CA LYS A 103 1.98 -10.16 24.09
C LYS A 103 1.03 -10.23 25.28
N ASP A 104 1.52 -10.02 26.49
CA ASP A 104 0.70 -9.83 27.68
C ASP A 104 1.01 -8.46 28.26
N GLU A 105 0.19 -7.48 27.89
CA GLU A 105 -0.32 -6.35 28.68
C GLU A 105 -0.58 -5.13 27.78
N ALA A 106 -1.82 -4.63 27.88
CA ALA A 106 -2.42 -3.50 27.16
C ALA A 106 -2.81 -3.77 25.69
N GLY A 107 -4.05 -4.24 25.51
CA GLY A 107 -4.81 -4.08 24.29
C GLY A 107 -5.02 -2.61 23.94
N ASN A 108 -4.02 -2.00 23.33
CA ASN A 108 -4.15 -0.80 22.53
C ASN A 108 -3.36 -1.04 21.24
N GLU A 109 -4.06 -1.34 20.15
CA GLU A 109 -3.49 -1.38 18.81
C GLU A 109 -3.01 0.03 18.43
N THR A 110 -1.83 0.38 18.91
CA THR A 110 -0.99 1.36 18.24
C THR A 110 0.18 0.60 17.67
N ASP A 111 -0.01 0.27 16.39
CA ASP A 111 1.02 -0.03 15.40
C ASP A 111 2.18 0.96 15.56
N THR A 112 3.11 0.61 16.45
CA THR A 112 4.35 1.33 16.70
C THR A 112 5.45 0.57 15.99
N MET A 113 5.39 0.58 14.65
CA MET A 113 6.61 0.49 13.86
C MET A 113 7.56 1.57 14.35
N ARG A 114 8.69 1.12 14.91
CA ARG A 114 9.83 1.94 15.32
C ARG A 114 10.08 3.06 14.31
N SER A 115 9.90 4.30 14.78
CA SER A 115 10.23 5.53 14.07
C SER A 115 11.72 5.54 13.68
N PHE A 116 12.00 5.24 12.43
CA PHE A 116 13.25 5.65 11.77
C PHE A 116 13.17 7.14 11.39
N PRO A 117 14.32 7.86 11.37
CA PRO A 117 14.33 9.31 11.18
C PRO A 117 13.70 9.68 9.84
N LYS A 118 12.65 10.51 9.91
CA LYS A 118 11.94 11.04 8.75
C LYS A 118 12.90 11.90 7.92
N LEU A 119 13.37 11.36 6.80
CA LEU A 119 13.96 12.19 5.76
C LEU A 119 12.82 12.88 5.01
N SER A 120 12.83 14.20 5.08
CA SER A 120 11.95 15.11 4.35
C SER A 120 12.21 14.96 2.85
N ASN A 121 11.45 14.08 2.20
CA ASN A 121 10.98 14.20 0.81
C ASN A 121 10.05 13.01 0.53
N GLY A 122 8.74 13.29 0.55
CA GLY A 122 7.66 12.31 0.52
C GLY A 122 7.47 11.60 -0.83
N LEU A 123 8.25 10.55 -1.07
CA LEU A 123 7.92 9.53 -2.07
C LEU A 123 8.46 8.15 -1.67
N LEU A 124 7.55 7.17 -1.56
CA LEU A 124 7.68 5.73 -1.86
C LEU A 124 8.86 4.90 -1.33
N LEU A 125 9.70 5.37 -0.39
CA LEU A 125 10.77 4.50 0.14
C LEU A 125 10.31 3.57 1.28
N SER A 126 9.36 3.96 2.12
CA SER A 126 8.94 3.10 3.24
C SER A 126 8.13 1.88 2.80
N GLU A 127 7.45 1.97 1.65
CA GLU A 127 6.57 0.90 1.17
C GLU A 127 7.36 -0.19 0.41
N ALA A 128 8.37 0.20 -0.38
CA ALA A 128 9.32 -0.75 -0.97
C ALA A 128 10.15 -1.49 0.11
N VAL A 129 10.45 -0.81 1.23
CA VAL A 129 11.09 -1.45 2.38
C VAL A 129 10.14 -2.47 3.04
N ALA A 130 8.83 -2.18 3.12
CA ALA A 130 7.85 -3.12 3.66
C ALA A 130 7.67 -4.37 2.78
N GLU A 131 7.71 -4.24 1.46
CA GLU A 131 7.70 -5.40 0.55
C GLU A 131 8.91 -6.33 0.79
N GLY A 132 10.09 -5.75 1.03
CA GLY A 132 11.28 -6.50 1.43
C GLY A 132 11.11 -7.22 2.76
N GLU A 133 10.54 -6.56 3.77
CA GLU A 133 10.29 -7.16 5.09
C GLU A 133 9.32 -8.35 5.03
N HIS A 134 8.27 -8.26 4.21
CA HIS A 134 7.30 -9.34 4.02
C HIS A 134 7.93 -10.56 3.33
N TYR A 135 8.75 -10.32 2.30
CA TYR A 135 9.47 -11.39 1.62
C TYR A 135 10.48 -12.07 2.56
N GLU A 136 11.29 -11.29 3.28
CA GLU A 136 12.26 -11.80 4.26
C GLU A 136 11.59 -12.62 5.37
N HIS A 137 10.44 -12.16 5.85
CA HIS A 137 9.64 -12.89 6.82
C HIS A 137 9.19 -14.25 6.27
N GLY A 138 8.63 -14.26 5.05
CA GLY A 138 8.25 -15.49 4.35
C GLY A 138 9.44 -16.44 4.18
N PHE A 139 10.57 -15.93 3.71
CA PHE A 139 11.81 -16.68 3.55
C PHE A 139 12.24 -17.36 4.85
N CYS A 140 12.30 -16.60 5.94
CA CYS A 140 12.64 -17.14 7.25
C CYS A 140 11.66 -18.22 7.72
N MET A 141 10.36 -18.06 7.46
CA MET A 141 9.34 -19.06 7.78
C MET A 141 9.55 -20.36 6.98
N GLY A 142 9.87 -20.25 5.70
CA GLY A 142 10.19 -21.40 4.85
C GLY A 142 11.41 -22.19 5.35
N VAL A 143 12.50 -21.48 5.67
CA VAL A 143 13.72 -22.10 6.22
C VAL A 143 13.44 -22.79 7.56
N LEU A 144 12.67 -22.14 8.44
CA LEU A 144 12.33 -22.67 9.75
C LEU A 144 11.48 -23.96 9.67
N ASP A 145 10.56 -24.03 8.70
CA ASP A 145 9.75 -25.23 8.46
C ASP A 145 10.63 -26.44 8.09
N VAL A 146 11.55 -26.26 7.14
CA VAL A 146 12.48 -27.32 6.72
C VAL A 146 13.39 -27.73 7.89
N TRP A 147 13.93 -26.76 8.65
CA TRP A 147 14.76 -27.05 9.81
C TRP A 147 14.05 -27.92 10.86
N LYS A 148 12.78 -27.62 11.16
CA LYS A 148 11.98 -28.42 12.11
C LYS A 148 11.80 -29.86 11.64
N GLN A 149 11.57 -30.07 10.34
CA GLN A 149 11.43 -31.40 9.75
C GLN A 149 12.75 -32.17 9.83
N VAL A 150 13.87 -31.57 9.44
CA VAL A 150 15.20 -32.17 9.52
C VAL A 150 15.54 -32.55 10.96
N LYS A 151 15.30 -31.65 11.92
CA LYS A 151 15.54 -31.89 13.35
C LYS A 151 14.71 -33.06 13.89
N ALA A 152 13.47 -33.22 13.44
CA ALA A 152 12.61 -34.34 13.83
C ALA A 152 13.09 -35.70 13.31
N HIS A 153 13.81 -35.72 12.19
CA HIS A 153 14.37 -36.95 11.62
C HIS A 153 15.77 -37.31 12.13
N LEU A 154 16.49 -36.35 12.73
CA LEU A 154 17.83 -36.53 13.29
C LEU A 154 17.84 -36.79 14.81
N ALA A 155 16.70 -36.63 15.48
CA ALA A 155 16.52 -36.88 16.91
C ALA A 155 16.02 -38.32 17.16
#